data_AF-A0A1V5W6T8-F1
#
_entry.id   AF-A0A1V5W6T8-F1
#
_cell.length_a   1.000
_cell.length_b   1.000
_cell.length_c   1.000
_cell.angle_alpha   90.00
_cell.angle_beta   90.00
_cell.angle_gamma   90.00
#
_symmetry.space_group_name_H-M   'P 1'
#
loop_
_entity.id
_entity.type
_entity.pdbx_description
1 polymer ?
#
loop_
_entity_poly.entity_id
_entity_poly.type
_entity_poly.pdbx_seq_one_letter_code
_entity_poly.pdbx_strand_id
1 'polypeptide(L)'
;MNERIHTPEEDEKSLYTERFEKIAKSFKRKGLLVVAIDILLTVIIAIAYASGKSSSMDLTITIALLSVFTFPFIFSFLNKSSQLMSDIESNRVQIVTGEVLKIKEEQKGNKTFKLLIMDRAKILIDSRFCSDFKENDRIRIIRGVSSKVPVLAEKDQEDN
;
A
#
# COMPACT_ATOMS: atom_id res chain seq x y z
N MET A 1 24.08 0.78 14.47
CA MET A 1 24.02 -0.69 14.33
C MET A 1 23.19 -0.98 13.09
N ASN A 2 23.77 -1.74 12.16
CA ASN A 2 23.53 -1.65 10.72
C ASN A 2 22.14 -2.16 10.29
N GLU A 3 21.31 -1.28 9.73
CA GLU A 3 20.35 -1.72 8.71
C GLU A 3 21.18 -2.36 7.59
N ARG A 4 21.20 -3.69 7.51
CA ARG A 4 21.83 -4.36 6.36
C ARG A 4 20.84 -4.26 5.22
N ILE A 5 21.10 -3.39 4.25
CA ILE A 5 20.45 -3.44 2.94
C ILE A 5 20.99 -4.69 2.25
N HIS A 6 20.41 -5.83 2.58
CA HIS A 6 20.72 -7.09 1.92
C HIS A 6 19.76 -7.22 0.72
N THR A 7 20.33 -7.42 -0.47
CA THR A 7 19.54 -7.83 -1.63
C THR A 7 19.12 -9.28 -1.38
N PRO A 8 17.82 -9.63 -1.47
CA PRO A 8 17.36 -11.01 -1.29
C PRO A 8 17.93 -11.93 -2.38
N GLU A 9 18.06 -13.21 -2.04
CA GLU A 9 18.51 -14.27 -2.95
C GLU A 9 17.54 -14.44 -4.14
N GLU A 10 18.03 -14.94 -5.28
CA GLU A 10 17.23 -15.05 -6.52
C GLU A 10 15.99 -15.95 -6.36
N ASP A 11 16.03 -16.92 -5.47
CA ASP A 11 14.94 -17.88 -5.27
C ASP A 11 13.73 -17.24 -4.56
N GLU A 12 13.96 -16.28 -3.66
CA GLU A 12 12.90 -15.52 -2.97
C GLU A 12 12.28 -14.42 -3.84
N LYS A 13 12.93 -14.11 -4.97
CA LYS A 13 12.51 -13.04 -5.89
C LYS A 13 11.15 -13.23 -6.49
N SER A 14 10.84 -14.46 -6.86
CA SER A 14 9.54 -14.83 -7.42
C SER A 14 8.39 -14.50 -6.44
N LEU A 15 8.57 -14.86 -5.16
CA LEU A 15 7.56 -14.72 -4.11
C LEU A 15 7.26 -13.26 -3.77
N TYR A 16 8.28 -12.44 -3.51
CA TYR A 16 8.01 -11.04 -3.18
C TYR A 16 7.52 -10.24 -4.39
N THR A 17 7.99 -10.56 -5.60
CA THR A 17 7.53 -9.93 -6.85
C THR A 17 6.03 -10.16 -7.04
N GLU A 18 5.56 -11.40 -6.91
CA GLU A 18 4.14 -11.73 -7.02
C GLU A 18 3.30 -10.96 -5.98
N ARG A 19 3.79 -10.85 -4.75
CA ARG A 19 3.10 -10.13 -3.66
C ARG A 19 3.06 -8.63 -3.93
N PHE A 20 4.16 -8.00 -4.35
CA PHE A 20 4.19 -6.59 -4.74
C PHE A 20 3.24 -6.31 -5.91
N GLU A 21 3.22 -7.17 -6.94
CA GLU A 21 2.30 -7.04 -8.08
C GLU A 21 0.83 -7.09 -7.65
N LYS A 22 0.46 -8.05 -6.80
CA LYS A 22 -0.91 -8.16 -6.30
C LYS A 22 -1.32 -6.90 -5.54
N ILE A 23 -0.43 -6.35 -4.71
CA ILE A 23 -0.69 -5.12 -3.96
C ILE A 23 -0.79 -3.92 -4.92
N ALA A 24 0.10 -3.80 -5.89
CA ALA A 24 0.10 -2.71 -6.86
C ALA A 24 -1.17 -2.72 -7.74
N LYS A 25 -1.56 -3.89 -8.27
CA LYS A 25 -2.81 -4.07 -9.01
C LYS A 25 -4.01 -3.65 -8.17
N SER A 26 -4.02 -3.94 -6.86
CA SER A 26 -5.07 -3.49 -5.95
C SER A 26 -5.10 -1.96 -5.81
N PHE A 27 -3.96 -1.32 -5.62
CA PHE A 27 -3.86 0.15 -5.55
C PHE A 27 -4.28 0.82 -6.86
N LYS A 28 -3.84 0.30 -8.01
CA LYS A 28 -4.25 0.78 -9.33
C LYS A 28 -5.76 0.68 -9.53
N ARG A 29 -6.37 -0.47 -9.18
CA ARG A 29 -7.83 -0.66 -9.24
C ARG A 29 -8.59 0.34 -8.36
N LYS A 30 -8.12 0.60 -7.14
CA LYS A 30 -8.72 1.61 -6.26
C LYS A 30 -8.62 3.02 -6.84
N GLY A 31 -7.46 3.39 -7.39
CA GLY A 31 -7.27 4.67 -8.08
C GLY A 31 -8.25 4.82 -9.25
N LEU A 32 -8.34 3.79 -10.11
CA LEU A 32 -9.27 3.78 -11.25
C LEU A 32 -10.74 3.86 -10.82
N LEU A 33 -11.12 3.21 -9.70
CA LEU A 33 -12.47 3.28 -9.17
C LEU A 33 -12.83 4.69 -8.69
N VAL A 34 -11.89 5.40 -8.05
CA VAL A 34 -12.11 6.81 -7.68
C VAL A 34 -12.30 7.67 -8.93
N VAL A 35 -11.48 7.47 -9.97
CA VAL A 35 -11.64 8.17 -11.27
C VAL A 35 -13.03 7.90 -11.88
N ALA A 36 -13.47 6.64 -11.89
CA ALA A 36 -14.77 6.27 -12.45
C ALA A 36 -15.95 6.92 -11.70
N ILE A 37 -15.88 6.98 -10.36
CA ILE A 37 -16.88 7.67 -9.54
C ILE A 37 -16.88 9.17 -9.82
N ASP A 38 -15.71 9.80 -9.92
CA ASP A 38 -15.56 11.23 -10.20
C ASP A 38 -16.16 11.60 -11.57
N ILE A 39 -15.87 10.80 -12.62
CA ILE A 39 -16.46 10.97 -13.95
C ILE A 39 -17.99 10.81 -13.90
N LEU A 40 -18.49 9.78 -13.20
CA LEU A 40 -19.93 9.55 -13.07
C LEU A 40 -20.64 10.73 -12.40
N LEU A 41 -20.09 11.24 -11.29
CA LEU A 41 -20.63 12.40 -10.58
C LEU A 41 -20.60 13.66 -11.45
N THR A 42 -19.51 13.89 -12.17
CA THR A 42 -19.37 15.01 -13.10
C THR A 42 -20.45 14.97 -14.19
N VAL A 43 -20.69 13.80 -14.79
CA VAL A 43 -21.75 13.60 -15.79
C VAL A 43 -23.14 13.86 -15.21
N ILE A 44 -23.43 13.36 -14.01
CA ILE A 44 -24.72 13.58 -13.33
C ILE A 44 -24.96 15.08 -13.09
N ILE A 45 -23.95 15.81 -12.63
CA ILE A 45 -24.02 17.26 -12.38
C ILE A 45 -24.24 18.02 -13.67
N ALA A 46 -23.53 17.66 -14.75
CA ALA A 46 -23.71 18.27 -16.06
C ALA A 46 -25.14 18.06 -16.60
N ILE A 47 -25.70 16.86 -16.45
CA ILE A 47 -27.09 16.56 -16.86
C ILE A 47 -28.10 17.33 -15.99
N ALA A 48 -27.89 17.40 -14.67
CA ALA A 48 -28.77 18.12 -13.75
C ALA A 48 -28.79 19.63 -14.07
N TYR A 49 -27.64 20.20 -14.43
CA TYR A 49 -27.53 21.58 -14.88
C TYR A 49 -28.23 21.79 -16.24
N ALA A 50 -27.93 20.95 -17.23
CA ALA A 50 -28.53 21.05 -18.57
C ALA A 50 -30.06 20.87 -18.57
N SER A 51 -30.60 20.07 -17.65
CA SER A 51 -32.05 19.87 -17.47
C SER A 51 -32.75 21.01 -16.70
N GLY A 52 -32.03 22.07 -16.32
CA GLY A 52 -32.58 23.24 -15.64
C GLY A 52 -32.99 23.01 -14.18
N LYS A 53 -32.71 21.83 -13.62
CA LYS A 53 -33.04 21.49 -12.23
C LYS A 53 -32.15 22.18 -11.19
N SER A 54 -31.00 22.73 -11.62
CA SER A 54 -30.03 23.38 -10.73
C SER A 54 -29.48 24.67 -11.34
N SER A 55 -30.35 25.66 -11.53
CA SER A 55 -29.99 26.99 -12.05
C SER A 55 -29.18 27.86 -11.08
N SER A 56 -29.03 27.43 -9.81
CA SER A 56 -28.25 28.13 -8.78
C SER A 56 -26.84 27.59 -8.57
N MET A 57 -26.48 26.44 -9.16
CA MET A 57 -25.13 25.90 -9.07
C MET A 57 -24.23 26.50 -10.15
N ASP A 58 -23.15 27.14 -9.71
CA ASP A 58 -22.01 27.39 -10.60
C ASP A 58 -21.34 26.04 -10.91
N LEU A 59 -21.54 25.57 -12.15
CA LEU A 59 -21.02 24.30 -12.66
C LEU A 59 -19.48 24.25 -12.54
N THR A 60 -18.82 25.37 -12.80
CA THR A 60 -17.36 25.47 -12.77
C THR A 60 -16.82 25.31 -11.36
N ILE A 61 -17.44 25.97 -10.37
CA ILE A 61 -17.05 25.85 -8.96
C ILE A 61 -17.30 24.43 -8.45
N THR A 62 -18.42 23.82 -8.84
CA THR A 62 -18.77 22.46 -8.40
C THR A 62 -17.79 21.42 -8.91
N ILE A 63 -17.44 21.46 -10.20
CA ILE A 63 -16.46 20.55 -10.82
C ILE A 63 -15.07 20.77 -10.20
N ALA A 64 -14.70 22.03 -9.94
CA ALA A 64 -13.44 22.35 -9.28
C ALA A 64 -13.37 21.77 -7.86
N LEU A 65 -14.44 21.89 -7.07
CA LEU A 65 -14.52 21.29 -5.74
C LEU A 65 -14.41 19.76 -5.79
N LEU A 66 -15.16 19.11 -6.69
CA LEU A 66 -15.07 17.67 -6.94
C LEU A 66 -13.63 17.24 -7.21
N SER A 67 -12.96 17.92 -8.14
CA SER A 67 -11.57 17.66 -8.51
C SER A 67 -10.62 17.83 -7.31
N VAL A 68 -10.79 18.87 -6.50
CA VAL A 68 -9.98 19.09 -5.30
C VAL A 68 -10.17 17.96 -4.28
N PHE A 69 -11.38 17.41 -4.17
CA PHE A 69 -11.65 16.30 -3.26
C PHE A 69 -11.15 14.96 -3.80
N THR A 70 -11.22 14.68 -5.10
CA THR A 70 -10.90 13.36 -5.66
C THR A 70 -9.44 13.21 -6.08
N PHE A 71 -8.81 14.28 -6.58
CA PHE A 71 -7.43 14.25 -7.09
C PHE A 71 -6.38 13.79 -6.07
N PRO A 72 -6.42 14.19 -4.77
CA PRO A 72 -5.46 13.69 -3.78
C PRO A 72 -5.52 12.17 -3.59
N PHE A 73 -6.71 11.57 -3.64
CA PHE A 73 -6.88 10.12 -3.52
C PHE A 73 -6.40 9.39 -4.77
N ILE A 74 -6.74 9.89 -5.96
CA ILE A 74 -6.27 9.34 -7.23
C ILE A 74 -4.75 9.35 -7.26
N PHE A 75 -4.14 10.51 -6.96
CA PHE A 75 -2.69 10.66 -6.95
C PHE A 75 -2.04 9.74 -5.92
N SER A 76 -2.57 9.66 -4.69
CA SER A 76 -2.04 8.78 -3.66
C SER A 76 -2.06 7.31 -4.09
N PHE A 77 -3.17 6.82 -4.66
CA PHE A 77 -3.29 5.42 -5.08
C PHE A 77 -2.41 5.08 -6.29
N LEU A 78 -2.35 5.96 -7.30
CA LEU A 78 -1.53 5.75 -8.49
C LEU A 78 -0.04 5.88 -8.17
N ASN A 79 0.36 6.85 -7.35
CA ASN A 79 1.74 7.00 -6.89
C ASN A 79 2.19 5.78 -6.10
N LYS A 80 1.35 5.28 -5.17
CA LYS A 80 1.67 4.07 -4.42
C LYS A 80 1.81 2.84 -5.32
N SER A 81 0.94 2.69 -6.31
CA SER A 81 1.05 1.62 -7.31
C SER A 81 2.33 1.74 -8.14
N SER A 82 2.72 2.96 -8.55
CA SER A 82 3.93 3.20 -9.32
C SER A 82 5.19 2.91 -8.50
N GLN A 83 5.23 3.33 -7.24
CA GLN A 83 6.32 3.01 -6.32
C GLN A 83 6.52 1.49 -6.15
N LEU A 84 5.41 0.75 -6.01
CA LEU A 84 5.46 -0.72 -5.92
C LEU A 84 6.01 -1.36 -7.20
N MET A 85 5.68 -0.84 -8.38
CA MET A 85 6.23 -1.36 -9.65
C MET A 85 7.68 -0.98 -9.86
N SER A 86 8.06 0.24 -9.51
CA SER A 86 9.46 0.66 -9.54
C SER A 86 10.32 -0.20 -8.60
N ASP A 87 9.81 -0.55 -7.41
CA ASP A 87 10.51 -1.44 -6.49
C ASP A 87 10.73 -2.85 -7.08
N ILE A 88 9.78 -3.38 -7.86
CA ILE A 88 9.93 -4.65 -8.58
C ILE A 88 10.93 -4.52 -9.74
N GLU A 89 10.69 -3.57 -10.65
CA GLU A 89 11.45 -3.41 -11.90
C GLU A 89 12.92 -3.10 -11.62
N SER A 90 13.19 -2.33 -10.56
CA SER A 90 14.54 -1.96 -10.16
C SER A 90 15.17 -2.91 -9.14
N ASN A 91 14.48 -3.99 -8.76
CA ASN A 91 14.90 -4.92 -7.71
C ASN A 91 15.25 -4.21 -6.38
N ARG A 92 14.49 -3.16 -6.03
CA ARG A 92 14.74 -2.28 -4.87
C ARG A 92 13.94 -2.74 -3.67
N VAL A 93 14.43 -3.79 -3.06
CA VAL A 93 13.91 -4.37 -1.82
C VAL A 93 14.94 -4.22 -0.69
N GLN A 94 14.43 -3.93 0.50
CA GLN A 94 15.21 -3.84 1.73
C GLN A 94 14.74 -4.94 2.68
N ILE A 95 15.72 -5.65 3.23
CA ILE A 95 15.50 -6.55 4.37
C ILE A 95 15.72 -5.75 5.65
N VAL A 96 14.69 -5.72 6.50
CA VAL A 96 14.76 -5.12 7.83
C VAL A 96 14.72 -6.27 8.83
N THR A 97 15.79 -6.43 9.60
CA THR A 97 15.86 -7.41 10.69
C THR A 97 15.71 -6.72 12.03
N GLY A 98 15.14 -7.43 13.00
CA GLY A 98 15.09 -6.98 14.38
C GLY A 98 14.15 -7.80 15.25
N GLU A 99 14.16 -7.50 16.55
CA GLU A 99 13.33 -8.18 17.54
C GLU A 99 11.91 -7.61 17.59
N VAL A 100 10.92 -8.49 17.68
CA VAL A 100 9.51 -8.11 17.83
C VAL A 100 9.19 -7.91 19.30
N LEU A 101 9.10 -6.66 19.75
CA LEU A 101 8.75 -6.35 21.14
C LEU A 101 7.28 -6.61 21.45
N LYS A 102 6.40 -6.35 20.47
CA LYS A 102 4.95 -6.51 20.65
C LYS A 102 4.24 -6.73 19.33
N ILE A 103 3.23 -7.60 19.34
CA ILE A 103 2.34 -7.84 18.19
C ILE A 103 0.95 -7.33 18.54
N LYS A 104 0.37 -6.49 17.67
CA LYS A 104 -1.05 -6.11 17.73
C LYS A 104 -1.74 -6.52 16.45
N GLU A 105 -2.94 -7.06 16.55
CA GLU A 105 -3.75 -7.36 15.37
C GLU A 105 -4.74 -6.23 15.11
N GLU A 106 -4.77 -5.74 13.87
CA GLU A 106 -5.69 -4.71 13.39
C GLU A 106 -6.54 -5.28 12.25
N GLN A 107 -7.85 -5.21 12.39
CA GLN A 107 -8.77 -5.57 11.31
C GLN A 107 -9.11 -4.33 10.48
N LYS A 108 -8.85 -4.36 9.17
CA LYS A 108 -9.20 -3.27 8.23
C LYS A 108 -10.00 -3.84 7.07
N GLY A 109 -11.32 -3.75 7.18
CA GLY A 109 -12.25 -4.43 6.27
C GLY A 109 -12.09 -5.94 6.37
N ASN A 110 -11.97 -6.62 5.23
CA ASN A 110 -11.84 -8.09 5.17
C ASN A 110 -10.40 -8.59 5.34
N LYS A 111 -9.48 -7.75 5.82
CA LYS A 111 -8.07 -8.09 5.99
C LYS A 111 -7.65 -7.91 7.44
N THR A 112 -6.88 -8.86 7.92
CA THR A 112 -6.20 -8.80 9.21
C THR A 112 -4.77 -8.36 8.99
N PHE A 113 -4.33 -7.36 9.74
CA PHE A 113 -2.97 -6.86 9.73
C PHE A 113 -2.32 -7.11 11.08
N LYS A 114 -1.04 -7.48 11.06
CA LYS A 114 -0.20 -7.51 12.26
C LYS A 114 0.60 -6.21 12.29
N LEU A 115 0.41 -5.41 13.33
CA LEU A 115 1.26 -4.29 13.69
C LEU A 115 2.39 -4.81 14.59
N LEU A 116 3.57 -4.92 13.99
CA LEU A 116 4.81 -5.34 14.63
C LEU A 116 5.48 -4.11 15.22
N ILE A 117 5.62 -4.09 16.55
CA ILE A 117 6.38 -3.06 17.25
C ILE A 117 7.77 -3.63 17.48
N MET A 118 8.76 -3.00 16.86
CA MET A 118 10.19 -3.31 16.98
C MET A 118 10.90 -2.10 17.59
N ASP A 119 12.13 -2.29 18.09
CA ASP A 119 12.90 -1.26 18.80
C ASP A 119 12.85 0.17 18.21
N ARG A 120 12.89 0.29 16.88
CA ARG A 120 12.94 1.59 16.18
C ARG A 120 11.88 1.77 15.11
N ALA A 121 10.98 0.81 14.94
CA ALA A 121 10.02 0.80 13.84
C ALA A 121 8.69 0.19 14.25
N LYS A 122 7.62 0.73 13.67
CA LYS A 122 6.30 0.11 13.68
C LYS A 122 5.99 -0.33 12.27
N ILE A 123 5.80 -1.62 12.06
CA ILE A 123 5.59 -2.20 10.75
C ILE A 123 4.21 -2.84 10.71
N LEU A 124 3.36 -2.35 9.82
CA LEU A 124 2.04 -2.91 9.58
C LEU A 124 2.11 -3.81 8.35
N ILE A 125 1.89 -5.11 8.54
CA ILE A 125 1.93 -6.12 7.48
C ILE A 125 0.62 -6.93 7.47
N ASP A 126 0.17 -7.33 6.28
CA ASP A 126 -0.98 -8.24 6.14
C ASP A 126 -0.62 -9.60 6.77
N SER A 127 -1.48 -10.14 7.64
CA SER A 127 -1.19 -11.35 8.39
C SER A 127 -0.90 -12.55 7.48
N ARG A 128 -1.44 -12.55 6.26
CA ARG A 128 -1.22 -13.58 5.22
C ARG A 128 0.20 -13.61 4.68
N PHE A 129 0.98 -12.55 4.91
CA PHE A 129 2.39 -12.46 4.51
C PHE A 129 3.35 -12.75 5.66
N CYS A 130 2.82 -13.07 6.84
CA CYS A 130 3.61 -13.43 8.03
C CYS A 130 3.74 -14.95 8.12
N SER A 131 4.95 -15.44 8.38
CA SER A 131 5.12 -16.80 8.90
C SER A 131 4.75 -16.87 10.39
N ASP A 132 4.84 -18.06 10.98
CA ASP A 132 4.69 -18.22 12.42
C ASP A 132 5.92 -17.64 13.16
N PHE A 133 5.68 -16.61 13.97
CA PHE A 133 6.64 -16.01 14.90
C PHE A 133 5.89 -15.38 16.09
N LYS A 134 6.57 -15.19 17.21
CA LYS A 134 6.03 -14.69 18.48
C LYS A 134 6.73 -13.40 18.92
N GLU A 135 6.22 -12.78 19.99
CA GLU A 135 6.93 -11.70 20.67
C GLU A 135 8.28 -12.21 21.20
N ASN A 136 9.29 -11.34 21.16
CA ASN A 136 10.71 -11.58 21.41
C ASN A 136 11.42 -12.49 20.39
N ASP A 137 10.74 -12.91 19.31
CA ASP A 137 11.44 -13.52 18.18
C ASP A 137 12.15 -12.42 17.37
N ARG A 138 13.35 -12.75 16.89
CA ARG A 138 14.02 -11.99 15.84
C ARG A 138 13.44 -12.37 14.49
N ILE A 139 13.01 -11.36 13.73
CA ILE A 139 12.38 -11.55 12.42
C ILE A 139 13.14 -10.79 11.34
N ARG A 140 13.05 -11.30 10.11
CA ARG A 140 13.42 -10.60 8.89
C ARG A 140 12.16 -10.18 8.14
N ILE A 141 12.14 -8.93 7.68
CA ILE A 141 11.01 -8.32 6.98
C ILE A 141 11.49 -7.83 5.62
N ILE A 142 10.91 -8.34 4.54
CA ILE A 142 11.16 -7.84 3.18
C ILE A 142 10.17 -6.72 2.88
N ARG A 143 10.68 -5.53 2.55
CA ARG A 143 9.87 -4.38 2.13
C ARG A 143 10.47 -3.65 0.94
N GLY A 144 9.64 -2.94 0.18
CA GLY A 144 10.11 -2.09 -0.93
C GLY A 144 10.80 -0.84 -0.40
N VAL A 145 11.87 -0.38 -1.06
CA VAL A 145 12.61 0.82 -0.63
C VAL A 145 11.76 2.07 -0.82
N SER A 146 11.13 2.23 -1.98
CA SER A 146 10.34 3.42 -2.33
C SER A 146 8.95 3.35 -1.71
N SER A 147 8.30 2.19 -1.87
CA SER A 147 6.94 1.98 -1.37
C SER A 147 6.89 1.83 0.14
N LYS A 148 7.97 1.39 0.81
CA LYS A 148 8.00 1.03 2.24
C LYS A 148 6.94 -0.02 2.63
N VAL A 149 6.42 -0.77 1.65
CA VAL A 149 5.38 -1.78 1.89
C VAL A 149 6.05 -3.11 2.23
N PRO A 150 5.77 -3.69 3.40
CA PRO A 150 6.26 -5.02 3.75
C PRO A 150 5.45 -6.10 3.03
N VAL A 151 6.14 -7.09 2.49
CA VAL A 151 5.54 -8.19 1.71
C VAL A 151 5.92 -9.58 2.23
N LEU A 152 6.81 -9.66 3.20
CA LEU A 152 7.15 -10.88 3.91
C LEU A 152 7.63 -10.50 5.31
N ALA A 153 7.22 -11.26 6.32
CA ALA A 153 7.79 -11.22 7.65
C ALA A 153 7.95 -12.66 8.13
N GLU A 154 9.16 -13.05 8.48
CA GLU A 154 9.44 -14.40 8.97
C GLU A 154 10.53 -14.42 10.01
N LYS A 155 10.61 -15.52 10.77
CA LYS A 155 11.64 -15.70 11.78
C LYS A 155 13.02 -15.72 11.12
N ASP A 156 13.93 -14.91 11.63
CA ASP A 156 15.32 -14.85 11.17
C ASP A 156 15.96 -16.20 11.57
N GLN A 157 16.21 -17.06 10.58
CA GLN A 157 17.04 -18.24 10.80
C GLN A 157 18.47 -17.72 10.86
N GLU A 158 18.99 -17.47 12.07
CA GLU A 158 20.43 -17.37 12.23
C GLU A 158 21.00 -18.73 11.82
N ASP A 159 21.61 -18.77 10.63
CA ASP A 159 22.54 -19.84 10.25
C ASP A 159 23.57 -19.94 11.37
N ASN A 160 23.54 -21.06 12.09
CA ASN A 160 24.69 -21.53 12.88
C ASN A 160 25.82 -21.92 11.94
#